data_AF-A0A2T1C0Y4-F1
#
_entry.id   AF-A0A2T1C0Y4-F1
#
_cell.length_a   1.000
_cell.length_b   1.000
_cell.length_c   1.000
_cell.angle_alpha   90.00
_cell.angle_beta   90.00
_cell.angle_gamma   90.00
#
_symmetry.space_group_name_H-M   'P 1'
#
loop_
_entity.id
_entity.type
_entity.pdbx_description
1 polymer ?
#
loop_
_entity_poly.entity_id
_entity_poly.type
_entity_poly.pdbx_seq_one_letter_code
_entity_poly.pdbx_strand_id
1 'polypeptide(L)'
;MRKLWQNLLFKDFWQASYLGLFIILFVCIFCNYGCITQVLNQNICHQWLQDFSLNLLAEVIGIFLVLILVNRSLAINQEQEKQKFRRIAFRSFKIILQKQFYLFFHLLKASSHSKPHKKYLTIYDLFDENYFDLVGNLDLLTTAPVRDINGQPRDWLDYLLTEFANLKVALYKVLDRYSFCLDSEVVDVVEQLADAGLITFISVLGEAKRDNQIEFRGDLLSECRDYLIEYSQLFIQLVDIYNQSALPQDRVEINSQKWQDLWSYNLPV
;
A
#
# COMPACT_ATOMS: atom_id res chain seq x y z
N MET A 1 0.48 40.21 0.82
CA MET A 1 1.64 41.15 0.84
C MET A 1 2.99 40.49 1.10
N ARG A 2 3.16 39.58 2.09
CA ARG A 2 4.47 38.93 2.38
C ARG A 2 5.06 38.06 1.24
N LYS A 3 4.22 37.33 0.48
CA LYS A 3 4.65 36.52 -0.69
C LYS A 3 5.11 37.35 -1.90
N LEU A 4 4.62 38.59 -2.04
CA LEU A 4 5.00 39.48 -3.15
C LEU A 4 6.39 40.09 -2.94
N TRP A 5 6.74 40.38 -1.69
CA TRP A 5 8.08 40.89 -1.32
C TRP A 5 9.17 39.81 -1.41
N GLN A 6 8.86 38.54 -1.09
CA GLN A 6 9.81 37.44 -1.27
C GLN A 6 10.13 37.18 -2.75
N ASN A 7 9.15 37.30 -3.65
CA ASN A 7 9.38 37.10 -5.09
C ASN A 7 10.15 38.25 -5.75
N LEU A 8 10.01 39.50 -5.27
CA LEU A 8 10.77 40.65 -5.81
C LEU A 8 12.24 40.61 -5.37
N LEU A 9 12.51 40.38 -4.09
CA LEU A 9 13.89 40.29 -3.58
C LEU A 9 14.68 39.11 -4.15
N PHE A 10 14.03 37.96 -4.39
CA PHE A 10 14.68 36.83 -5.05
C PHE A 10 15.01 37.14 -6.51
N LYS A 11 14.13 37.83 -7.25
CA LYS A 11 14.33 38.11 -8.67
C LYS A 11 15.52 39.04 -8.91
N ASP A 12 15.68 40.07 -8.07
CA ASP A 12 16.81 41.01 -8.15
C ASP A 12 18.14 40.36 -7.77
N PHE A 13 18.12 39.43 -6.80
CA PHE A 13 19.32 38.66 -6.41
C PHE A 13 19.81 37.74 -7.52
N TRP A 14 18.89 37.04 -8.20
CA TRP A 14 19.24 36.20 -9.35
C TRP A 14 19.76 37.05 -10.52
N GLN A 15 19.14 38.20 -10.82
CA GLN A 15 19.61 39.09 -11.88
C GLN A 15 21.00 39.67 -11.61
N ALA A 16 21.32 40.03 -10.36
CA ALA A 16 22.66 40.47 -9.98
C ALA A 16 23.71 39.36 -10.12
N SER A 17 23.34 38.11 -9.81
CA SER A 17 24.22 36.93 -9.98
C SER A 17 24.54 36.66 -11.45
N TYR A 18 23.55 36.77 -12.35
CA TYR A 18 23.76 36.61 -13.79
C TYR A 18 24.62 37.72 -14.40
N LEU A 19 24.45 38.97 -13.95
CA LEU A 19 25.25 40.11 -14.41
C LEU A 19 26.71 39.96 -13.96
N GLY A 20 26.94 39.49 -12.73
CA GLY A 20 28.27 39.14 -12.23
C GLY A 20 28.94 38.04 -13.05
N LEU A 21 28.23 36.94 -13.32
CA LEU A 21 28.72 35.85 -14.18
C LEU A 21 29.06 36.34 -15.60
N PHE A 22 28.24 37.22 -16.17
CA PHE A 22 28.48 37.79 -17.50
C PHE A 22 29.74 38.66 -17.54
N ILE A 23 29.96 39.51 -16.52
CA ILE A 23 31.18 40.32 -16.41
C ILE A 23 32.41 39.42 -16.27
N ILE A 24 32.36 38.39 -15.41
CA ILE A 24 33.46 37.43 -15.23
C ILE A 24 33.79 36.73 -16.55
N LEU A 25 32.77 36.27 -17.27
CA LEU A 25 32.94 35.58 -18.55
C LEU A 25 33.52 36.51 -19.63
N PHE A 26 33.07 37.78 -19.68
CA PHE A 26 33.60 38.79 -20.60
C PHE A 26 35.07 39.12 -20.32
N VAL A 27 35.45 39.27 -19.04
CA VAL A 27 36.86 39.50 -18.64
C VAL A 27 37.71 38.28 -18.99
N CYS A 28 37.22 37.06 -18.77
CA CYS A 28 37.93 35.84 -19.13
C CYS A 28 38.17 35.74 -20.65
N ILE A 29 37.16 36.08 -21.47
CA ILE A 29 37.29 36.11 -22.94
C ILE A 29 38.30 37.18 -23.36
N PHE A 30 38.24 38.38 -22.77
CA PHE A 30 39.16 39.47 -23.10
C PHE A 30 40.61 39.14 -22.74
N CYS A 31 40.86 38.55 -21.57
CA CYS A 31 42.18 38.07 -21.16
C CYS A 31 42.69 36.95 -22.07
N ASN A 32 41.83 36.01 -22.47
CA ASN A 32 42.19 34.94 -23.41
C ASN A 32 42.54 35.49 -24.80
N TYR A 33 41.77 36.47 -25.30
CA TYR A 33 42.05 37.15 -26.57
C TYR A 33 43.36 37.95 -26.53
N GLY A 34 43.66 38.68 -25.45
CA GLY A 34 44.93 39.40 -25.26
C GLY A 34 46.15 38.46 -25.18
N CYS A 35 45.93 37.25 -24.67
CA CYS A 35 46.88 36.15 -24.66
C CYS A 35 47.17 35.58 -26.06
N ILE A 36 46.12 35.33 -26.86
CA ILE A 36 46.24 34.79 -28.23
C ILE A 36 46.91 35.80 -29.17
N THR A 37 46.62 37.09 -29.01
CA THR A 37 47.13 38.17 -29.87
C THR A 37 48.55 38.64 -29.52
N GLN A 38 49.25 37.98 -28.59
CA GLN A 38 50.62 38.29 -28.14
C GLN A 38 50.82 39.71 -27.57
N VAL A 39 49.73 40.40 -27.23
CA VAL A 39 49.78 41.74 -26.60
C VAL A 39 50.32 41.64 -25.16
N LEU A 40 50.13 40.49 -24.51
CA LEU A 40 50.66 40.17 -23.19
C LEU A 40 51.88 39.24 -23.28
N ASN A 41 52.77 39.33 -22.29
CA ASN A 41 53.98 38.50 -22.21
C ASN A 41 53.64 37.01 -22.20
N GLN A 42 54.20 36.24 -23.15
CA GLN A 42 53.87 34.83 -23.39
C GLN A 42 54.09 33.94 -22.15
N ASN A 43 55.15 34.18 -21.38
CA ASN A 43 55.45 33.37 -20.20
C ASN A 43 54.42 33.58 -19.07
N ILE A 44 53.98 34.82 -18.88
CA ILE A 44 52.97 35.18 -17.87
C ILE A 44 51.60 34.66 -18.29
N CYS A 45 51.29 34.78 -19.58
CA CYS A 45 50.03 34.28 -20.14
C CYS A 45 49.89 32.76 -19.99
N HIS A 46 50.95 31.99 -20.25
CA HIS A 46 50.89 30.53 -20.14
C HIS A 46 50.65 30.06 -18.70
N GLN A 47 51.37 30.65 -17.73
CA GLN A 47 51.18 30.37 -16.31
C GLN A 47 49.77 30.76 -15.84
N TRP A 48 49.32 31.97 -16.19
CA TRP A 48 48.00 32.46 -15.82
C TRP A 48 46.87 31.59 -16.38
N LEU A 49 46.97 31.18 -17.64
CA LEU A 49 45.96 30.34 -18.29
C LEU A 49 45.95 28.92 -17.71
N GLN A 50 47.12 28.38 -17.38
CA GLN A 50 47.24 27.10 -16.69
C GLN A 50 46.56 27.17 -15.31
N ASP A 51 46.89 28.16 -14.48
CA ASP A 51 46.31 28.33 -13.15
C ASP A 51 44.79 28.58 -13.22
N PHE A 52 44.33 29.42 -14.14
CA PHE A 52 42.91 29.66 -14.35
C PHE A 52 42.18 28.39 -14.77
N SER A 53 42.73 27.62 -15.72
CA SER A 53 42.13 26.37 -16.18
C SER A 53 42.05 25.31 -15.09
N LEU A 54 43.08 25.20 -14.24
CA LEU A 54 43.11 24.29 -13.09
C LEU A 54 42.09 24.70 -12.03
N ASN A 55 41.99 25.99 -11.71
CA ASN A 55 41.00 26.50 -10.76
C ASN A 55 39.57 26.30 -11.27
N LEU A 56 39.31 26.61 -12.54
CA LEU A 56 37.99 26.42 -13.15
C LEU A 56 37.62 24.92 -13.18
N LEU A 57 38.57 24.05 -13.53
CA LEU A 57 38.33 22.60 -13.50
C LEU A 57 38.04 22.12 -12.07
N ALA A 58 38.78 22.60 -11.08
CA ALA A 58 38.55 22.26 -9.67
C ALA A 58 37.18 22.74 -9.18
N GLU A 59 36.75 23.96 -9.54
CA GLU A 59 35.43 24.50 -9.23
C GLU A 59 34.31 23.67 -9.89
N VAL A 60 34.45 23.37 -11.18
CA VAL A 60 33.48 22.55 -11.93
C VAL A 60 33.34 21.17 -11.29
N ILE A 61 34.47 20.49 -10.99
CA ILE A 61 34.47 19.20 -10.30
C ILE A 61 33.81 19.31 -8.92
N GLY A 62 34.13 20.37 -8.17
CA GLY A 62 33.52 20.65 -6.87
C GLY A 62 31.99 20.76 -6.94
N ILE A 63 31.48 21.53 -7.92
CA ILE A 63 30.04 21.68 -8.15
C ILE A 63 29.40 20.34 -8.53
N PHE A 64 30.01 19.56 -9.43
CA PHE A 64 29.51 18.24 -9.80
C PHE A 64 29.46 17.29 -8.60
N LEU A 65 30.50 17.29 -7.76
CA LEU A 65 30.57 16.46 -6.57
C LEU A 65 29.43 16.83 -5.59
N VAL A 66 29.21 18.12 -5.34
CA VAL A 66 28.11 18.61 -4.50
C VAL A 66 26.75 18.19 -5.07
N LEU A 67 26.51 18.33 -6.38
CA LEU A 67 25.27 17.91 -7.02
C LEU A 67 25.02 16.40 -6.86
N ILE A 68 26.06 15.58 -7.05
CA ILE A 68 25.97 14.12 -6.85
C ILE A 68 25.63 13.79 -5.39
N LEU A 69 26.29 14.43 -4.43
CA LEU A 69 26.03 14.22 -3.00
C LEU A 69 24.61 14.63 -2.60
N VAL A 70 24.14 15.79 -3.06
CA VAL A 70 22.78 16.28 -2.78
C VAL A 70 21.75 15.35 -3.39
N ASN A 71 21.89 14.98 -4.66
CA ASN A 71 20.97 14.05 -5.33
C ASN A 71 20.92 12.70 -4.62
N ARG A 72 22.08 12.17 -4.22
CA ARG A 72 22.16 10.90 -3.48
C ARG A 72 21.52 11.01 -2.10
N SER A 73 21.75 12.11 -1.38
CA SER A 73 21.12 12.35 -0.07
C SER A 73 19.59 12.46 -0.19
N LEU A 74 19.09 13.17 -1.20
CA LEU A 74 17.65 13.27 -1.47
C LEU A 74 17.06 11.90 -1.81
N ALA A 75 17.71 11.11 -2.66
CA ALA A 75 17.25 9.77 -3.01
C ALA A 75 17.18 8.84 -1.79
N ILE A 76 18.19 8.87 -0.91
CA ILE A 76 18.20 8.08 0.33
C ILE A 76 17.04 8.50 1.24
N ASN A 77 16.81 9.80 1.40
CA ASN A 77 15.72 10.31 2.25
C ASN A 77 14.34 9.93 1.69
N GLN A 78 14.15 10.06 0.37
CA GLN A 78 12.91 9.64 -0.31
C GLN A 78 12.65 8.15 -0.14
N GLU A 79 13.68 7.31 -0.29
CA GLU A 79 13.55 5.87 -0.09
C GLU A 79 13.20 5.53 1.37
N GLN A 80 13.82 6.19 2.35
CA GLN A 80 13.49 6.00 3.77
C GLN A 80 12.05 6.42 4.09
N GLU A 81 11.59 7.54 3.54
CA GLU A 81 10.20 7.98 3.69
C GLU A 81 9.23 6.99 3.03
N LYS A 82 9.53 6.54 1.81
CA LYS A 82 8.74 5.51 1.11
C LYS A 82 8.63 4.24 1.94
N GLN A 83 9.74 3.74 2.48
CA GLN A 83 9.76 2.56 3.36
C GLN A 83 8.95 2.77 4.65
N LYS A 84 9.02 3.96 5.24
CA LYS A 84 8.23 4.30 6.43
C LYS A 84 6.73 4.27 6.13
N PHE A 85 6.29 4.90 5.04
CA PHE A 85 4.89 4.88 4.63
C PHE A 85 4.41 3.48 4.23
N ARG A 86 5.24 2.72 3.51
CA ARG A 86 4.98 1.31 3.21
C ARG A 86 4.74 0.53 4.50
N ARG A 87 5.61 0.66 5.51
CA ARG A 87 5.42 -0.03 6.81
C ARG A 87 4.10 0.33 7.48
N ILE A 88 3.68 1.60 7.39
CA ILE A 88 2.39 2.05 7.94
C ILE A 88 1.23 1.40 7.17
N ALA A 89 1.30 1.36 5.83
CA ALA A 89 0.30 0.71 4.99
C ALA A 89 0.15 -0.78 5.32
N PHE A 90 1.27 -1.51 5.44
CA PHE A 90 1.26 -2.92 5.83
C PHE A 90 0.67 -3.13 7.22
N ARG A 91 0.94 -2.23 8.19
CA ARG A 91 0.29 -2.29 9.50
C ARG A 91 -1.25 -2.12 9.40
N SER A 92 -1.73 -1.30 8.48
CA SER A 92 -3.17 -1.20 8.21
C SER A 92 -3.72 -2.49 7.59
N PHE A 93 -3.01 -3.09 6.62
CA PHE A 93 -3.39 -4.38 6.05
C PHE A 93 -3.47 -5.49 7.11
N LYS A 94 -2.54 -5.55 8.07
CA LYS A 94 -2.56 -6.54 9.16
C LYS A 94 -3.93 -6.64 9.83
N ILE A 95 -4.50 -5.50 10.21
CA ILE A 95 -5.77 -5.44 10.93
C ILE A 95 -6.91 -5.94 10.03
N ILE A 96 -6.90 -5.52 8.77
CA ILE A 96 -7.90 -5.90 7.77
C ILE A 96 -7.84 -7.41 7.50
N LEU A 97 -6.65 -7.94 7.23
CA LEU A 97 -6.40 -9.35 6.94
C LEU A 97 -6.75 -10.25 8.12
N GLN A 98 -6.40 -9.84 9.34
CA GLN A 98 -6.79 -10.58 10.54
C GLN A 98 -8.31 -10.64 10.68
N LYS A 99 -9.02 -9.52 10.48
CA LYS A 99 -10.48 -9.49 10.56
C LYS A 99 -11.12 -10.43 9.54
N GLN A 100 -10.63 -10.43 8.30
CA GLN A 100 -11.12 -11.33 7.25
C GLN A 100 -10.80 -12.80 7.53
N PHE A 101 -9.60 -13.09 8.04
CA PHE A 101 -9.25 -14.44 8.50
C PHE A 101 -10.23 -14.95 9.55
N TYR A 102 -10.61 -14.11 10.52
CA TYR A 102 -11.62 -14.47 11.52
C TYR A 102 -13.01 -14.66 10.91
N LEU A 103 -13.39 -13.85 9.92
CA LEU A 103 -14.65 -14.03 9.23
C LEU A 103 -14.74 -15.41 8.56
N PHE A 104 -13.69 -15.83 7.84
CA PHE A 104 -13.61 -17.16 7.23
C PHE A 104 -13.70 -18.28 8.26
N PHE A 105 -13.06 -18.10 9.41
CA PHE A 105 -13.17 -19.04 10.53
C PHE A 105 -14.61 -19.13 11.06
N HIS A 106 -15.27 -17.99 11.25
CA HIS A 106 -16.63 -17.92 11.76
C HIS A 106 -17.62 -18.57 10.79
N LEU A 107 -17.42 -18.39 9.47
CA LEU A 107 -18.20 -19.09 8.45
C LEU A 107 -18.01 -20.61 8.49
N LEU A 108 -16.76 -21.08 8.62
CA LEU A 108 -16.49 -22.52 8.76
C LEU A 108 -17.15 -23.08 10.03
N LYS A 109 -17.05 -22.37 11.14
CA LYS A 109 -17.64 -22.81 12.41
C LYS A 109 -19.17 -22.85 12.35
N ALA A 110 -19.79 -21.91 11.67
CA ALA A 110 -21.25 -21.86 11.50
C ALA A 110 -21.77 -22.95 10.57
N SER A 111 -21.00 -23.30 9.54
CA SER A 111 -21.33 -24.38 8.59
C SER A 111 -21.03 -25.79 9.13
N SER A 112 -20.12 -25.91 10.10
CA SER A 112 -19.71 -27.22 10.63
C SER A 112 -20.57 -27.66 11.82
N HIS A 113 -21.14 -28.86 11.75
CA HIS A 113 -21.83 -29.46 12.92
C HIS A 113 -20.88 -29.88 14.05
N SER A 114 -19.61 -30.14 13.73
CA SER A 114 -18.60 -30.57 14.70
C SER A 114 -17.24 -30.02 14.33
N LYS A 115 -16.34 -29.96 15.32
CA LYS A 115 -14.97 -29.50 15.11
C LYS A 115 -14.26 -30.40 14.09
N PRO A 116 -13.63 -29.85 13.04
CA PRO A 116 -12.86 -30.63 12.10
C PRO A 116 -11.74 -31.41 12.80
N HIS A 117 -11.55 -32.68 12.42
CA HIS A 117 -10.43 -33.50 12.89
C HIS A 117 -9.09 -33.09 12.27
N LYS A 118 -9.12 -32.31 11.19
CA LYS A 118 -7.93 -31.80 10.49
C LYS A 118 -7.13 -30.85 11.39
N LYS A 119 -5.81 -30.98 11.36
CA LYS A 119 -4.89 -29.99 11.95
C LYS A 119 -4.58 -28.94 10.88
N TYR A 120 -4.87 -27.68 11.17
CA TYR A 120 -4.55 -26.54 10.32
C TYR A 120 -3.19 -25.98 10.77
N LEU A 121 -2.18 -26.03 9.90
CA LEU A 121 -0.83 -25.52 10.15
C LEU A 121 -0.60 -24.19 9.43
N THR A 122 -1.16 -24.05 8.24
CA THR A 122 -1.05 -22.87 7.38
C THR A 122 -2.42 -22.34 6.99
N ILE A 123 -2.48 -21.09 6.53
CA ILE A 123 -3.73 -20.48 6.05
C ILE A 123 -4.28 -21.24 4.83
N TYR A 124 -3.42 -21.77 3.98
CA TYR A 124 -3.82 -22.62 2.86
C TYR A 124 -4.57 -23.88 3.30
N ASP A 125 -4.23 -24.45 4.47
CA ASP A 125 -4.92 -25.63 4.98
C ASP A 125 -6.40 -25.35 5.29
N LEU A 126 -6.78 -24.08 5.48
CA LEU A 126 -8.16 -23.67 5.71
C LEU A 126 -9.00 -23.79 4.44
N PHE A 127 -8.45 -23.42 3.28
CA PHE A 127 -9.18 -23.28 2.03
C PHE A 127 -9.04 -24.54 1.17
N ASP A 128 -9.55 -25.66 1.68
CA ASP A 128 -9.65 -26.92 0.93
C ASP A 128 -11.05 -27.15 0.37
N GLU A 129 -11.21 -28.20 -0.43
CA GLU A 129 -12.51 -28.58 -1.01
C GLU A 129 -13.61 -28.73 0.05
N ASN A 130 -13.26 -29.35 1.19
CA ASN A 130 -14.19 -29.53 2.29
C ASN A 130 -14.63 -28.20 2.93
N TYR A 131 -13.76 -27.19 2.98
CA TYR A 131 -14.14 -25.84 3.41
C TYR A 131 -15.18 -25.23 2.47
N PHE A 132 -14.95 -25.30 1.15
CA PHE A 132 -15.87 -24.72 0.17
C PHE A 132 -17.22 -25.45 0.16
N ASP A 133 -17.22 -26.77 0.34
CA ASP A 133 -18.45 -27.56 0.45
C ASP A 133 -19.24 -27.22 1.72
N LEU A 134 -18.56 -27.12 2.88
CA LEU A 134 -19.24 -26.78 4.14
C LEU A 134 -19.79 -25.35 4.10
N VAL A 135 -18.95 -24.38 3.75
CA VAL A 135 -19.35 -22.96 3.72
C VAL A 135 -20.39 -22.69 2.63
N GLY A 136 -20.30 -23.39 1.49
CA GLY A 136 -21.31 -23.32 0.43
C GLY A 136 -22.72 -23.71 0.89
N ASN A 137 -22.81 -24.63 1.86
CA ASN A 137 -24.08 -25.09 2.42
C ASN A 137 -24.56 -24.27 3.64
N LEU A 138 -23.88 -23.17 4.00
CA LEU A 138 -24.29 -22.32 5.10
C LEU A 138 -25.61 -21.61 4.76
N ASP A 139 -26.63 -21.79 5.60
CA ASP A 139 -27.86 -21.02 5.51
C ASP A 139 -27.62 -19.58 5.99
N LEU A 140 -27.60 -18.66 5.02
CA LEU A 140 -27.31 -17.24 5.24
C LEU A 140 -28.40 -16.52 6.06
N LEU A 141 -29.59 -17.08 6.21
CA LEU A 141 -30.67 -16.51 7.01
C LEU A 141 -30.66 -16.98 8.47
N THR A 142 -29.74 -17.86 8.82
CA THR A 142 -29.55 -18.24 10.23
C THR A 142 -28.88 -17.13 11.03
N THR A 143 -29.14 -17.11 12.35
CA THR A 143 -28.58 -16.11 13.26
C THR A 143 -27.05 -16.17 13.27
N ALA A 144 -26.42 -15.04 12.96
CA ALA A 144 -24.99 -14.81 13.10
C ALA A 144 -24.63 -14.53 14.57
N PRO A 145 -23.37 -14.75 14.98
CA PRO A 145 -22.90 -14.58 16.35
C PRO A 145 -22.70 -13.10 16.76
N VAL A 146 -23.45 -12.19 16.11
CA VAL A 146 -23.28 -10.75 16.24
C VAL A 146 -24.66 -10.11 16.36
N ARG A 147 -24.78 -9.13 17.24
CA ARG A 147 -25.98 -8.32 17.42
C ARG A 147 -25.82 -6.97 16.73
N ASP A 148 -26.92 -6.41 16.26
CA ASP A 148 -26.92 -5.06 15.72
C ASP A 148 -26.70 -4.00 16.82
N ILE A 149 -26.68 -2.72 16.43
CA ILE A 149 -26.53 -1.58 17.34
C ILE A 149 -27.66 -1.48 18.39
N ASN A 150 -28.79 -2.12 18.14
CA ASN A 150 -29.97 -2.14 19.01
C ASN A 150 -30.07 -3.44 19.82
N GLY A 151 -29.05 -4.31 19.76
CA GLY A 151 -29.02 -5.60 20.45
C GLY A 151 -29.85 -6.71 19.81
N GLN A 152 -30.41 -6.48 18.62
CA GLN A 152 -31.20 -7.46 17.86
C GLN A 152 -30.31 -8.49 17.18
N PRO A 153 -30.76 -9.76 17.09
CA PRO A 153 -30.06 -10.78 16.34
C PRO A 153 -29.97 -10.36 14.87
N ARG A 154 -28.81 -10.61 14.26
CA ARG A 154 -28.56 -10.38 12.84
C ARG A 154 -28.34 -11.72 12.17
N ASP A 155 -28.81 -11.90 10.94
CA ASP A 155 -28.46 -13.09 10.15
C ASP A 155 -27.09 -12.98 9.47
N TRP A 156 -26.61 -14.10 8.93
CA TRP A 156 -25.32 -14.16 8.24
C TRP A 156 -25.26 -13.28 7.00
N LEU A 157 -26.35 -13.15 6.24
CA LEU A 157 -26.37 -12.28 5.06
C LEU A 157 -26.13 -10.81 5.44
N ASP A 158 -26.87 -10.30 6.42
CA ASP A 158 -26.71 -8.93 6.91
C ASP A 158 -25.34 -8.70 7.55
N TYR A 159 -24.79 -9.73 8.21
CA TYR A 159 -23.46 -9.67 8.78
C TYR A 159 -22.39 -9.59 7.69
N LEU A 160 -22.45 -10.46 6.68
CA LEU A 160 -21.53 -10.47 5.54
C LEU A 160 -21.59 -9.20 4.71
N LEU A 161 -22.80 -8.69 4.44
CA LEU A 161 -22.99 -7.39 3.77
C LEU A 161 -22.24 -6.27 4.48
N THR A 162 -22.37 -6.20 5.80
CA THR A 162 -21.71 -5.18 6.61
C THR A 162 -20.19 -5.39 6.62
N GLU A 163 -19.74 -6.63 6.76
CA GLU A 163 -18.30 -6.96 6.79
C GLU A 163 -17.61 -6.70 5.46
N PHE A 164 -18.23 -7.05 4.33
CA PHE A 164 -17.68 -6.79 3.00
C PHE A 164 -17.74 -5.31 2.62
N ALA A 165 -18.79 -4.58 2.99
CA ALA A 165 -18.82 -3.13 2.81
C ALA A 165 -17.70 -2.43 3.61
N ASN A 166 -17.51 -2.83 4.88
CA ASN A 166 -16.43 -2.31 5.72
C ASN A 166 -15.05 -2.68 5.19
N LEU A 167 -14.88 -3.91 4.68
CA LEU A 167 -13.65 -4.36 4.04
C LEU A 167 -13.31 -3.47 2.85
N LYS A 168 -14.26 -3.32 1.91
CA LYS A 168 -14.10 -2.54 0.69
C LYS A 168 -13.65 -1.11 1.03
N VAL A 169 -14.35 -0.45 1.95
CA VAL A 169 -13.99 0.91 2.41
C VAL A 169 -12.59 0.93 3.05
N ALA A 170 -12.24 -0.07 3.86
CA ALA A 170 -10.94 -0.13 4.51
C ALA A 170 -9.79 -0.34 3.51
N LEU A 171 -9.96 -1.21 2.51
CA LEU A 171 -8.98 -1.45 1.45
C LEU A 171 -8.77 -0.20 0.60
N TYR A 172 -9.86 0.42 0.10
CA TYR A 172 -9.77 1.64 -0.68
C TYR A 172 -9.14 2.79 0.09
N LYS A 173 -9.44 2.93 1.39
CA LYS A 173 -8.78 3.93 2.24
C LYS A 173 -7.27 3.71 2.36
N VAL A 174 -6.79 2.47 2.34
CA VAL A 174 -5.36 2.18 2.33
C VAL A 174 -4.75 2.52 0.97
N LEU A 175 -5.43 2.16 -0.14
CA LEU A 175 -5.00 2.50 -1.49
C LEU A 175 -4.92 4.02 -1.71
N ASP A 176 -5.99 4.75 -1.43
CA ASP A 176 -6.03 6.22 -1.60
C ASP A 176 -4.90 6.93 -0.84
N ARG A 177 -4.56 6.42 0.35
CA ARG A 177 -3.57 7.05 1.22
C ARG A 177 -2.14 6.64 0.90
N TYR A 178 -1.91 5.44 0.38
CA TYR A 178 -0.57 4.86 0.29
C TYR A 178 -0.20 4.28 -1.08
N SER A 179 -1.05 4.42 -2.11
CA SER A 179 -0.81 3.91 -3.48
C SER A 179 0.56 4.29 -4.03
N PHE A 180 1.02 5.53 -3.80
CA PHE A 180 2.33 6.01 -4.25
C PHE A 180 3.54 5.30 -3.60
N CYS A 181 3.34 4.61 -2.47
CA CYS A 181 4.37 3.87 -1.73
C CYS A 181 4.28 2.35 -1.89
N LEU A 182 3.16 1.84 -2.41
CA LEU A 182 2.94 0.41 -2.61
C LEU A 182 3.49 -0.03 -3.96
N ASP A 183 3.92 -1.29 -4.04
CA ASP A 183 4.31 -1.89 -5.31
C ASP A 183 3.05 -2.15 -6.14
N SER A 184 3.12 -2.08 -7.47
CA SER A 184 1.95 -2.21 -8.36
C SER A 184 1.20 -3.51 -8.13
N GLU A 185 1.91 -4.61 -7.92
CA GLU A 185 1.31 -5.92 -7.60
C GLU A 185 0.42 -5.87 -6.35
N VAL A 186 0.83 -5.13 -5.32
CA VAL A 186 0.02 -4.99 -4.08
C VAL A 186 -1.23 -4.18 -4.36
N VAL A 187 -1.12 -3.13 -5.17
CA VAL A 187 -2.26 -2.30 -5.57
C VAL A 187 -3.26 -3.17 -6.35
N ASP A 188 -2.80 -3.90 -7.36
CA ASP A 188 -3.64 -4.74 -8.21
C ASP A 188 -4.39 -5.81 -7.41
N VAL A 189 -3.71 -6.51 -6.49
CA VAL A 189 -4.34 -7.55 -5.64
C VAL A 189 -5.37 -6.94 -4.69
N VAL A 190 -5.09 -5.76 -4.13
CA VAL A 190 -6.02 -5.09 -3.21
C VAL A 190 -7.26 -4.57 -3.94
N GLU A 191 -7.11 -4.03 -5.14
CA GLU A 191 -8.23 -3.61 -5.99
C GLU A 191 -9.10 -4.82 -6.38
N GLN A 192 -8.49 -5.90 -6.86
CA GLN A 192 -9.19 -7.14 -7.18
C GLN A 192 -9.93 -7.72 -5.96
N LEU A 193 -9.31 -7.72 -4.78
CA LEU A 193 -9.95 -8.19 -3.55
C LEU A 193 -11.13 -7.29 -3.13
N ALA A 194 -11.01 -5.97 -3.30
CA ALA A 194 -12.05 -5.01 -2.94
C ALA A 194 -13.28 -5.05 -3.86
N ASP A 195 -13.09 -5.50 -5.12
CA ASP A 195 -14.14 -5.64 -6.13
C ASP A 195 -14.42 -7.10 -6.52
N ALA A 196 -14.01 -8.05 -5.69
CA ALA A 196 -14.19 -9.48 -5.95
C ALA A 196 -15.67 -9.85 -6.18
N GLY A 197 -15.91 -10.82 -7.07
CA GLY A 197 -17.26 -11.26 -7.45
C GLY A 197 -18.13 -11.66 -6.25
N LEU A 198 -17.53 -12.23 -5.21
CA LEU A 198 -18.24 -12.60 -3.97
C LEU A 198 -18.87 -11.39 -3.27
N ILE A 199 -18.17 -10.25 -3.22
CA ILE A 199 -18.67 -9.02 -2.58
C ILE A 199 -19.89 -8.50 -3.32
N THR A 200 -19.81 -8.48 -4.65
CA THR A 200 -20.91 -8.08 -5.53
C THR A 200 -22.10 -9.02 -5.38
N PHE A 201 -21.87 -10.34 -5.40
CA PHE A 201 -22.92 -11.34 -5.23
C PHE A 201 -23.68 -11.16 -3.92
N ILE A 202 -22.96 -11.01 -2.80
CA ILE A 202 -23.57 -10.83 -1.48
C ILE A 202 -24.35 -9.53 -1.40
N SER A 203 -23.84 -8.45 -2.02
CA SER A 203 -24.55 -7.16 -2.13
C SER A 203 -25.89 -7.31 -2.85
N VAL A 204 -25.92 -8.00 -3.98
CA VAL A 204 -27.14 -8.27 -4.76
C VAL A 204 -28.13 -9.12 -3.96
N LEU A 205 -27.65 -10.14 -3.25
CA LEU A 205 -28.52 -10.94 -2.36
C LEU A 205 -29.15 -10.09 -1.26
N GLY A 206 -28.39 -9.16 -0.69
CA GLY A 206 -28.90 -8.21 0.30
C GLY A 206 -30.01 -7.30 -0.23
N GLU A 207 -29.82 -6.77 -1.42
CA GLU A 207 -30.84 -5.96 -2.11
C GLU A 207 -32.10 -6.79 -2.39
N ALA A 208 -31.92 -8.02 -2.89
CA ALA A 208 -33.03 -8.93 -3.16
C ALA A 208 -33.82 -9.27 -1.89
N LYS A 209 -33.14 -9.52 -0.75
CA LYS A 209 -33.78 -9.75 0.55
C LYS A 209 -34.61 -8.55 0.99
N ARG A 210 -34.07 -7.33 0.85
CA ARG A 210 -34.75 -6.08 1.23
C ARG A 210 -36.00 -5.84 0.39
N ASP A 211 -35.90 -6.05 -0.92
CA ASP A 211 -36.94 -5.64 -1.86
C ASP A 211 -38.06 -6.68 -1.98
N ASN A 212 -37.76 -7.97 -1.78
CA ASN A 212 -38.72 -9.07 -1.99
C ASN A 212 -39.08 -9.86 -0.72
N GLN A 213 -38.63 -9.45 0.48
CA GLN A 213 -38.85 -10.18 1.74
C GLN A 213 -38.50 -11.67 1.65
N ILE A 214 -37.43 -12.01 0.93
CA ILE A 214 -37.22 -13.39 0.52
C ILE A 214 -36.82 -14.26 1.72
N GLU A 215 -37.66 -15.25 2.02
CA GLU A 215 -37.34 -16.38 2.90
C GLU A 215 -36.55 -17.44 2.12
N PHE A 216 -35.37 -17.09 1.60
CA PHE A 216 -34.49 -18.10 0.99
C PHE A 216 -33.89 -18.99 2.08
N ARG A 217 -34.47 -20.16 2.31
CA ARG A 217 -33.79 -21.26 3.00
C ARG A 217 -32.93 -22.01 2.00
N GLY A 218 -31.62 -22.04 2.21
CA GLY A 218 -30.74 -22.93 1.46
C GLY A 218 -29.42 -22.32 0.99
N ASP A 219 -28.64 -23.22 0.42
CA ASP A 219 -27.30 -23.23 -0.16
C ASP A 219 -26.98 -22.14 -1.20
N LEU A 220 -27.43 -20.90 -1.02
CA LEU A 220 -27.11 -19.80 -1.97
C LEU A 220 -25.60 -19.57 -2.15
N LEU A 221 -24.78 -19.95 -1.17
CA LEU A 221 -23.32 -19.88 -1.29
C LEU A 221 -22.73 -21.00 -2.18
N SER A 222 -23.42 -22.13 -2.37
CA SER A 222 -22.94 -23.18 -3.29
C SER A 222 -23.00 -22.72 -4.74
N GLU A 223 -24.00 -21.91 -5.09
CA GLU A 223 -24.15 -21.29 -6.41
C GLU A 223 -23.05 -20.26 -6.71
N CYS A 224 -22.40 -19.71 -5.67
CA CYS A 224 -21.28 -18.78 -5.80
C CYS A 224 -19.92 -19.39 -5.42
N ARG A 225 -19.80 -20.74 -5.46
CA ARG A 225 -18.57 -21.45 -5.08
C ARG A 225 -17.33 -20.91 -5.78
N ASP A 226 -17.42 -20.64 -7.09
CA ASP A 226 -16.29 -20.11 -7.87
C ASP A 226 -15.85 -18.72 -7.38
N TYR A 227 -16.80 -17.85 -7.02
CA TYR A 227 -16.50 -16.54 -6.44
C TYR A 227 -15.89 -16.64 -5.04
N LEU A 228 -16.30 -17.63 -4.24
CA LEU A 228 -15.71 -17.88 -2.93
C LEU A 228 -14.26 -18.38 -3.05
N ILE A 229 -13.99 -19.26 -4.02
CA ILE A 229 -12.64 -19.74 -4.34
C ILE A 229 -11.76 -18.57 -4.79
N GLU A 230 -12.21 -17.79 -5.78
CA GLU A 230 -11.50 -16.61 -6.29
C GLU A 230 -11.17 -15.62 -5.15
N TYR A 231 -12.17 -15.28 -4.34
CA TYR A 231 -12.01 -14.38 -3.20
C TYR A 231 -11.01 -14.91 -2.18
N SER A 232 -11.04 -16.21 -1.89
CA SER A 232 -10.08 -16.84 -0.96
C SER A 232 -8.65 -16.82 -1.52
N GLN A 233 -8.47 -16.99 -2.83
CA GLN A 233 -7.16 -16.95 -3.48
C GLN A 233 -6.56 -15.54 -3.45
N LEU A 234 -7.37 -14.52 -3.77
CA LEU A 234 -6.96 -13.11 -3.66
C LEU A 234 -6.58 -12.75 -2.22
N PHE A 235 -7.34 -13.23 -1.25
CA PHE A 235 -7.03 -13.05 0.16
C PHE A 235 -5.70 -13.70 0.55
N ILE A 236 -5.47 -14.96 0.16
CA ILE A 236 -4.22 -15.69 0.42
C ILE A 236 -3.04 -14.94 -0.21
N GLN A 237 -3.18 -14.52 -1.48
CA GLN A 237 -2.14 -13.78 -2.18
C GLN A 237 -1.76 -12.50 -1.44
N LEU A 238 -2.75 -11.74 -0.96
CA LEU A 238 -2.50 -10.54 -0.16
C LEU A 238 -1.83 -10.86 1.19
N VAL A 239 -2.21 -11.97 1.82
CA VAL A 239 -1.56 -12.46 3.05
C VAL A 239 -0.09 -12.82 2.79
N ASP A 240 0.23 -13.45 1.66
CA ASP A 240 1.59 -13.83 1.32
C ASP A 240 2.47 -12.60 1.10
N ILE A 241 1.99 -11.65 0.29
CA ILE A 241 2.63 -10.34 0.08
C ILE A 241 2.88 -9.65 1.43
N TYR A 242 1.87 -9.65 2.31
CA TYR A 242 1.98 -9.09 3.65
C TYR A 242 3.06 -9.81 4.49
N ASN A 243 3.02 -11.13 4.55
CA ASN A 243 3.90 -11.96 5.38
C ASN A 243 5.37 -11.92 4.92
N GLN A 244 5.62 -11.73 3.63
CA GLN A 244 6.97 -11.50 3.08
C GLN A 244 7.59 -10.20 3.59
N SER A 245 6.76 -9.17 3.82
CA SER A 245 7.20 -7.85 4.30
C SER A 245 7.13 -7.68 5.82
N ALA A 246 6.40 -8.57 6.52
CA ALA A 246 6.16 -8.49 7.95
C ALA A 246 7.25 -9.20 8.78
N LEU A 247 7.51 -8.66 9.98
CA LEU A 247 8.32 -9.35 10.99
C LEU A 247 7.60 -10.64 11.43
N PRO A 248 8.33 -11.70 11.86
CA PRO A 248 7.72 -12.97 12.26
C PRO A 248 6.57 -12.85 13.26
N GLN A 249 6.69 -11.97 14.27
CA GLN A 249 5.62 -11.75 15.26
C GLN A 249 4.37 -11.04 14.71
N ASP A 250 4.48 -10.40 13.55
CA ASP A 250 3.41 -9.62 12.93
C ASP A 250 2.72 -10.35 11.78
N ARG A 251 3.20 -11.54 11.42
CA ARG A 251 2.63 -12.35 10.34
C ARG A 251 1.19 -12.77 10.66
N VAL A 252 0.39 -12.87 9.61
CA VAL A 252 -0.94 -13.46 9.67
C VAL A 252 -0.74 -14.96 9.41
N GLU A 253 -0.80 -15.75 10.49
CA GLU A 253 -0.59 -17.19 10.46
C GLU A 253 -1.62 -17.89 11.37
N ILE A 254 -1.89 -19.17 11.10
CA ILE A 254 -2.73 -19.98 11.99
C ILE A 254 -1.92 -20.33 13.23
N ASN A 255 -2.28 -19.73 14.36
CA ASN A 255 -1.79 -20.18 15.65
C ASN A 255 -2.68 -21.33 16.15
N SER A 256 -2.11 -22.53 16.27
CA SER A 256 -2.85 -23.74 16.64
C SER A 256 -3.57 -23.64 17.99
N GLN A 257 -2.99 -22.95 18.97
CA GLN A 257 -3.60 -22.77 20.29
C GLN A 257 -4.79 -21.82 20.19
N LYS A 258 -4.59 -20.66 19.55
CA LYS A 258 -5.65 -19.69 19.28
C LYS A 258 -6.80 -20.30 18.47
N TRP A 259 -6.47 -21.16 17.50
CA TRP A 259 -7.45 -21.91 16.72
C TRP A 259 -8.30 -22.82 17.63
N GLN A 260 -7.66 -23.58 18.53
CA GLN A 260 -8.37 -24.42 19.49
C GLN A 260 -9.27 -23.59 20.42
N ASP A 261 -8.76 -22.46 20.92
CA ASP A 261 -9.52 -21.56 21.79
C ASP A 261 -10.78 -21.05 21.07
N LEU A 262 -10.66 -20.60 19.83
CA LEU A 262 -11.79 -20.11 19.02
C LEU A 262 -12.88 -21.16 18.78
N TRP A 263 -12.53 -22.45 18.69
CA TRP A 263 -13.51 -23.54 18.63
C TRP A 263 -14.18 -23.80 19.98
N SER A 264 -13.45 -23.62 21.08
CA SER A 264 -13.93 -23.89 22.44
C SER A 264 -14.87 -22.82 23.00
N TYR A 265 -14.70 -21.55 22.60
CA TYR A 265 -15.63 -20.50 22.94
C TYR A 265 -16.93 -20.68 22.16
N ASN A 266 -18.03 -21.02 22.83
CA ASN A 266 -19.35 -20.87 22.21
C ASN A 266 -19.51 -19.41 21.80
N LEU A 267 -19.75 -19.17 20.52
CA LEU A 267 -20.19 -17.86 20.10
C LEU A 267 -21.54 -17.62 20.79
N PRO A 268 -21.73 -16.52 21.51
CA PRO A 268 -23.00 -16.24 22.13
C PRO A 268 -24.07 -16.19 21.03
N VAL A 269 -25.03 -17.11 21.13
CA VAL A 269 -26.26 -17.14 20.32
C VAL A 269 -27.15 -15.95 20.73
#